data_AF-A0A517QZC8-F1
#
_entry.id   AF-A0A517QZC8-F1
#
_cell.length_a   1.000
_cell.length_b   1.000
_cell.length_c   1.000
_cell.angle_alpha   90.00
_cell.angle_beta   90.00
_cell.angle_gamma   90.00
#
_symmetry.space_group_name_H-M   'P 1'
#
loop_
_entity.id
_entity.type
_entity.pdbx_description
1 polymer ?
#
loop_
_entity_poly.entity_id
_entity_poly.type
_entity_poly.pdbx_seq_one_letter_code
_entity_poly.pdbx_strand_id
1 'polypeptide(L)'
;MTSFDERQTISPKFTKLRDHFPEEVEAAGQTIYSLPRPLLDLVIEKTGTSLLSRRDAQFERALAACPGIGFCNGRSITNSPLEQFQISLKTAPIRRRSAGAGVDSQANIRLRCAYTAYLILDTEMFNERRQLLGSHESSIAKLCPLPSLVSSDDRDSKLQIPQRLQKPLKLLHGLQRKWGIERFATWELPTPLDAAVGGQAAMPSADLNESGLHVFLPWATLADSRLTVRDLLNRVHRSENIEHVKPWLRGAPATSGYLTFGWQLVLFVYRIRALNARYGDRKYGSVGLLDRAFTQYLSGRSNDSIGLESVRQLRLRLTKSLANRSGSEKRKQAD
;
A
#
# COMPACT_ATOMS: atom_id res chain seq x y z
N MET A 1 8.50 -20.89 -27.95
CA MET A 1 7.69 -20.75 -26.71
C MET A 1 8.56 -20.09 -25.64
N THR A 2 8.86 -18.81 -25.82
CA THR A 2 9.49 -17.98 -24.80
C THR A 2 8.39 -17.46 -23.89
N SER A 3 8.49 -17.91 -22.66
CA SER A 3 7.55 -17.83 -21.56
C SER A 3 7.21 -16.40 -21.18
N PHE A 4 6.10 -16.28 -20.45
CA PHE A 4 5.56 -15.12 -19.75
C PHE A 4 6.56 -14.33 -18.86
N ASP A 5 7.88 -14.58 -18.93
CA ASP A 5 8.83 -14.35 -17.84
C ASP A 5 9.97 -13.33 -18.11
N GLU A 6 10.22 -12.79 -19.31
CA GLU A 6 11.54 -12.17 -19.56
C GLU A 6 11.66 -10.68 -19.92
N ARG A 7 10.57 -9.91 -20.11
CA ARG A 7 10.71 -8.48 -20.52
C ARG A 7 10.49 -7.43 -19.43
N GLN A 8 10.29 -7.82 -18.19
CA GLN A 8 10.38 -6.84 -17.10
C GLN A 8 11.83 -6.83 -16.59
N THR A 9 12.65 -6.03 -17.27
CA THR A 9 14.08 -5.85 -17.02
C THR A 9 14.34 -5.35 -15.60
N ILE A 10 15.26 -6.01 -14.90
CA ILE A 10 15.80 -5.53 -13.63
C ILE A 10 16.26 -4.07 -13.81
N SER A 11 15.95 -3.21 -12.84
CA SER A 11 16.33 -1.81 -12.94
C SER A 11 17.86 -1.67 -13.02
N PRO A 12 18.41 -0.93 -13.99
CA PRO A 12 19.85 -0.65 -14.03
C PRO A 12 20.36 0.00 -12.74
N LYS A 13 19.52 0.81 -12.08
CA LYS A 13 19.84 1.42 -10.79
C LYS A 13 19.92 0.39 -9.65
N PHE A 14 19.06 -0.62 -9.67
CA PHE A 14 19.12 -1.73 -8.71
C PHE A 14 20.39 -2.56 -8.91
N THR A 15 20.76 -2.84 -10.16
CA THR A 15 22.01 -3.57 -10.48
C THR A 15 23.21 -2.81 -9.91
N LYS A 16 23.32 -1.51 -10.21
CA LYS A 16 24.38 -0.65 -9.62
C LYS A 16 24.37 -0.67 -8.09
N LEU A 17 23.19 -0.60 -7.46
CA LEU A 17 23.06 -0.63 -6.00
C LEU A 17 23.57 -1.96 -5.43
N ARG A 18 23.19 -3.09 -6.03
CA ARG A 18 23.63 -4.44 -5.65
C ARG A 18 25.12 -4.61 -5.83
N ASP A 19 25.71 -4.08 -6.89
CA ASP A 19 27.15 -4.20 -7.15
C ASP A 19 27.98 -3.43 -6.11
N HIS A 20 27.46 -2.29 -5.59
CA HIS A 20 28.15 -1.49 -4.57
C HIS A 20 27.86 -1.96 -3.14
N PHE A 21 26.67 -2.53 -2.90
CA PHE A 21 26.15 -2.91 -1.58
C PHE A 21 25.54 -4.32 -1.60
N PRO A 22 26.32 -5.36 -1.94
CA PRO A 22 25.78 -6.71 -2.13
C PRO A 22 25.16 -7.28 -0.86
N GLU A 23 25.85 -7.13 0.28
CA GLU A 23 25.41 -7.63 1.58
C GLU A 23 24.11 -6.95 2.04
N GLU A 24 24.00 -5.63 1.86
CA GLU A 24 22.81 -4.88 2.25
C GLU A 24 21.59 -5.21 1.38
N VAL A 25 21.82 -5.45 0.09
CA VAL A 25 20.76 -5.86 -0.84
C VAL A 25 20.30 -7.28 -0.56
N GLU A 26 21.23 -8.20 -0.29
CA GLU A 26 20.91 -9.60 0.07
C GLU A 26 20.14 -9.68 1.39
N ALA A 27 20.61 -8.96 2.42
CA ALA A 27 19.96 -8.93 3.74
C ALA A 27 18.53 -8.36 3.69
N ALA A 28 18.25 -7.44 2.76
CA ALA A 28 16.91 -6.87 2.60
C ALA A 28 15.93 -7.81 1.88
N GLY A 29 16.41 -8.90 1.28
CA GLY A 29 15.60 -9.92 0.62
C GLY A 29 14.91 -9.42 -0.65
N GLN A 30 13.69 -9.89 -0.89
CA GLN A 30 12.96 -9.61 -2.13
C GLN A 30 12.51 -8.16 -2.27
N THR A 31 12.24 -7.46 -1.16
CA THR A 31 11.64 -6.11 -1.17
C THR A 31 12.46 -5.15 -0.33
N ILE A 32 12.93 -4.06 -0.95
CA ILE A 32 13.74 -3.03 -0.29
C ILE A 32 13.05 -1.69 -0.43
N TYR A 33 12.51 -1.15 0.66
CA TYR A 33 11.94 0.20 0.68
C TYR A 33 12.99 1.27 0.93
N SER A 34 12.91 2.35 0.16
CA SER A 34 13.75 3.53 0.31
C SER A 34 13.10 4.55 1.24
N LEU A 35 13.89 5.14 2.15
CA LEU A 35 13.44 6.31 2.90
C LEU A 35 13.44 7.55 1.98
N PRO A 36 12.44 8.44 2.09
CA PRO A 36 12.47 9.75 1.46
C PRO A 36 13.65 10.55 1.99
N ARG A 37 14.37 11.25 1.11
CA ARG A 37 15.61 11.95 1.50
C ARG A 37 15.47 12.85 2.74
N PRO A 38 14.43 13.69 2.89
CA PRO A 38 14.26 14.50 4.09
C PRO A 38 14.07 13.68 5.38
N LEU A 39 13.43 12.51 5.30
CA LEU A 39 13.29 11.61 6.46
C LEU A 39 14.62 10.94 6.78
N LEU A 40 15.36 10.50 5.77
CA LEU A 40 16.67 9.87 5.95
C LEU A 40 17.66 10.83 6.65
N ASP A 41 17.73 12.08 6.20
CA ASP A 41 18.62 13.09 6.78
C ASP A 41 18.26 13.33 8.26
N LEU A 42 16.96 13.41 8.60
CA LEU A 42 16.50 13.50 9.99
C LEU A 42 16.81 12.25 10.82
N VAL A 43 16.71 11.06 10.25
CA VAL A 43 17.08 9.81 10.94
C VAL A 43 18.57 9.81 11.26
N ILE A 44 19.42 10.17 10.29
CA ILE A 44 20.88 10.26 10.48
C ILE A 44 21.22 11.33 11.52
N GLU A 45 20.60 12.50 11.45
CA GLU A 45 20.81 13.59 12.40
C GLU A 45 20.44 13.18 13.84
N LYS A 46 19.25 12.60 14.04
CA LYS A 46 18.76 12.28 15.39
C LYS A 46 19.42 11.05 15.99
N THR A 47 19.79 10.06 15.18
CA THR A 47 20.33 8.78 15.70
C THR A 47 21.85 8.69 15.60
N GLY A 48 22.49 9.49 14.75
CA GLY A 48 23.92 9.38 14.49
C GLY A 48 24.31 7.96 14.06
N THR A 49 25.41 7.45 14.61
CA THR A 49 25.91 6.10 14.32
C THR A 49 25.25 5.00 15.15
N SER A 50 24.35 5.34 16.09
CA SER A 50 23.71 4.35 16.96
C SER A 50 22.75 3.42 16.21
N LEU A 51 22.13 3.90 15.13
CA LEU A 51 21.23 3.11 14.30
C LEU A 51 21.87 2.72 12.96
N LEU A 52 22.46 3.71 12.26
CA LEU A 52 23.04 3.54 10.93
C LEU A 52 24.55 3.71 11.02
N SER A 53 25.32 2.67 10.70
CA SER A 53 26.76 2.83 10.51
C SER A 53 27.03 3.80 9.36
N ARG A 54 28.28 4.25 9.21
CA ARG A 54 28.68 5.09 8.07
C ARG A 54 28.35 4.42 6.73
N ARG A 55 28.53 3.09 6.65
CA ARG A 55 28.24 2.28 5.46
C ARG A 55 26.73 2.18 5.22
N ASP A 56 25.93 1.91 6.25
CA ASP A 56 24.46 1.91 6.13
C ASP A 56 23.93 3.27 5.65
N ALA A 57 24.49 4.36 6.19
CA ALA A 57 24.12 5.71 5.78
C ALA A 57 24.55 6.05 4.34
N GLN A 58 25.55 5.36 3.76
CA GLN A 58 25.88 5.47 2.34
C GLN A 58 24.89 4.67 1.49
N PHE A 59 24.60 3.43 1.90
CA PHE A 59 23.61 2.58 1.25
C PHE A 59 22.23 3.25 1.19
N GLU A 60 21.70 3.75 2.31
CA GLU A 60 20.39 4.40 2.37
C GLU A 60 20.34 5.67 1.50
N ARG A 61 21.45 6.41 1.38
CA ARG A 61 21.53 7.58 0.50
C ARG A 61 21.53 7.19 -0.97
N ALA A 62 22.22 6.12 -1.34
CA ALA A 62 22.22 5.58 -2.70
C ALA A 62 20.83 5.02 -3.07
N LEU A 63 20.18 4.32 -2.13
CA LEU A 63 18.82 3.84 -2.28
C LEU A 63 17.82 5.01 -2.41
N ALA A 64 17.95 6.07 -1.62
CA ALA A 64 17.12 7.28 -1.71
C ALA A 64 17.30 8.10 -3.00
N ALA A 65 18.39 7.87 -3.75
CA ALA A 65 18.60 8.46 -5.07
C ALA A 65 17.94 7.63 -6.21
N CYS A 66 17.41 6.45 -5.89
CA CYS A 66 16.65 5.63 -6.82
C CYS A 66 15.20 6.14 -6.95
N PRO A 67 14.54 5.93 -8.10
CA PRO A 67 13.15 6.35 -8.31
C PRO A 67 12.16 5.45 -7.55
N GLY A 68 10.98 6.00 -7.30
CA GLY A 68 9.90 5.31 -6.58
C GLY A 68 10.14 5.24 -5.07
N ILE A 69 9.50 4.27 -4.44
CA ILE A 69 9.62 4.04 -2.97
C ILE A 69 10.54 2.88 -2.62
N GLY A 70 11.24 2.30 -3.60
CA GLY A 70 12.11 1.15 -3.39
C GLY A 70 12.16 0.19 -4.57
N PHE A 71 12.54 -1.06 -4.28
CA PHE A 71 12.61 -2.15 -5.24
C PHE A 71 11.92 -3.41 -4.74
N CYS A 72 11.36 -4.20 -5.65
CA CYS A 72 10.83 -5.52 -5.41
C CYS A 72 11.30 -6.46 -6.52
N ASN A 73 12.03 -7.52 -6.17
CA ASN A 73 12.76 -8.40 -7.10
C ASN A 73 13.60 -7.60 -8.12
N GLY A 74 14.25 -6.55 -7.65
CA GLY A 74 15.08 -5.66 -8.48
C GLY A 74 14.33 -4.70 -9.41
N ARG A 75 13.00 -4.68 -9.37
CA ARG A 75 12.14 -3.75 -10.14
C ARG A 75 11.71 -2.58 -9.26
N SER A 76 11.65 -1.38 -9.82
CA SER A 76 11.27 -0.19 -9.04
C SER A 76 9.81 -0.25 -8.62
N ILE A 77 9.53 0.12 -7.37
CA ILE A 77 8.17 0.23 -6.84
C ILE A 77 7.67 1.66 -7.11
N THR A 78 6.92 1.83 -8.19
CA THR A 78 6.34 3.10 -8.64
C THR A 78 4.82 3.07 -8.61
N ASN A 79 4.17 4.24 -8.63
CA ASN A 79 2.71 4.39 -8.67
C ASN A 79 2.02 3.65 -7.50
N SER A 80 2.64 3.73 -6.32
CA SER A 80 2.06 3.19 -5.09
C SER A 80 1.20 4.25 -4.38
N PRO A 81 0.21 3.86 -3.56
CA PRO A 81 -0.55 4.80 -2.75
C PRO A 81 0.35 5.68 -1.89
N LEU A 82 1.42 5.11 -1.32
CA LEU A 82 2.38 5.86 -0.51
C LEU A 82 3.11 6.96 -1.32
N GLU A 83 3.53 6.67 -2.55
CA GLU A 83 4.16 7.65 -3.42
C GLU A 83 3.20 8.79 -3.76
N GLN A 84 1.97 8.45 -4.16
CA GLN A 84 0.91 9.42 -4.44
C GLN A 84 0.60 10.28 -3.22
N PHE A 85 0.55 9.67 -2.02
CA PHE A 85 0.35 10.37 -0.76
C PHE A 85 1.45 11.42 -0.55
N GLN A 86 2.70 11.05 -0.73
CA GLN A 86 3.83 11.94 -0.55
C GLN A 86 3.84 13.10 -1.53
N ILE A 87 3.44 12.84 -2.77
CA ILE A 87 3.26 13.89 -3.78
C ILE A 87 2.15 14.83 -3.31
N SER A 88 0.99 14.29 -2.90
CA SER A 88 -0.16 15.08 -2.46
C SER A 88 0.14 16.00 -1.28
N LEU A 89 1.03 15.60 -0.38
CA LEU A 89 1.47 16.39 0.77
C LEU A 89 2.40 17.54 0.39
N LYS A 90 3.22 17.36 -0.66
CA LYS A 90 4.11 18.42 -1.16
C LYS A 90 3.33 19.48 -1.94
N THR A 91 2.28 19.07 -2.65
CA THR A 91 1.45 19.93 -3.50
C THR A 91 0.37 20.65 -2.69
N ALA A 92 0.71 21.23 -1.53
CA ALA A 92 -0.23 22.00 -0.70
C ALA A 92 -1.07 22.93 -1.59
N PRO A 93 -2.38 23.08 -1.34
CA PRO A 93 -3.27 23.76 -2.26
C PRO A 93 -2.81 25.20 -2.40
N ILE A 94 -2.14 25.50 -3.51
CA ILE A 94 -1.94 26.87 -3.98
C ILE A 94 -3.38 27.38 -4.13
N ARG A 95 -3.82 28.24 -3.21
CA ARG A 95 -5.14 28.87 -3.18
C ARG A 95 -5.58 29.24 -4.60
N ARG A 96 -6.33 28.39 -5.28
CA ARG A 96 -6.86 28.67 -6.62
C ARG A 96 -8.28 28.15 -6.74
N ARG A 97 -9.17 29.12 -6.88
CA ARG A 97 -10.62 29.09 -7.10
C ARG A 97 -11.02 28.45 -8.44
N SER A 98 -10.39 27.37 -8.90
CA SER A 98 -10.89 26.62 -10.06
C SER A 98 -11.74 25.45 -9.55
N ALA A 99 -13.03 25.73 -9.38
CA ALA A 99 -14.06 24.73 -9.08
C ALA A 99 -14.08 23.67 -10.19
N GLY A 100 -13.93 22.39 -9.84
CA GLY A 100 -14.41 21.32 -10.70
C GLY A 100 -13.62 20.01 -10.67
N ALA A 101 -12.28 20.03 -10.78
CA ALA A 101 -11.54 18.79 -11.08
C ALA A 101 -10.33 18.48 -10.17
N GLY A 102 -9.67 19.49 -9.58
CA GLY A 102 -8.44 19.28 -8.83
C GLY A 102 -8.60 18.89 -7.35
N VAL A 103 -9.71 19.32 -6.73
CA VAL A 103 -9.95 19.12 -5.28
C VAL A 103 -10.30 17.66 -4.98
N ASP A 104 -10.99 16.98 -5.89
CA ASP A 104 -11.41 15.58 -5.73
C ASP A 104 -10.22 14.61 -5.81
N SER A 105 -9.15 14.97 -6.53
CA SER A 105 -7.96 14.14 -6.68
C SER A 105 -7.20 13.95 -5.37
N GLN A 106 -6.97 15.01 -4.58
CA GLN A 106 -6.23 14.89 -3.31
C GLN A 106 -7.04 14.15 -2.24
N ALA A 107 -8.35 14.40 -2.16
CA ALA A 107 -9.24 13.67 -1.26
C ALA A 107 -9.26 12.17 -1.60
N ASN A 108 -9.32 11.83 -2.89
CA ASN A 108 -9.25 10.45 -3.35
C ASN A 108 -7.90 9.79 -3.02
N ILE A 109 -6.77 10.47 -3.25
CA ILE A 109 -5.44 9.96 -2.85
C ILE A 109 -5.41 9.66 -1.36
N ARG A 110 -5.87 10.60 -0.51
CA ARG A 110 -5.92 10.40 0.95
C ARG A 110 -6.81 9.21 1.32
N LEU A 111 -7.97 9.07 0.68
CA LEU A 111 -8.88 7.95 0.88
C LEU A 111 -8.21 6.61 0.50
N ARG A 112 -7.57 6.53 -0.67
CA ARG A 112 -6.85 5.32 -1.12
C ARG A 112 -5.71 4.96 -0.17
N CYS A 113 -4.97 5.94 0.31
CA CYS A 113 -3.89 5.71 1.28
C CYS A 113 -4.44 5.21 2.61
N ALA A 114 -5.56 5.79 3.05
CA ALA A 114 -6.21 5.36 4.26
C ALA A 114 -6.77 3.94 4.15
N TYR A 115 -7.35 3.59 3.00
CA TYR A 115 -7.82 2.23 2.72
C TYR A 115 -6.67 1.24 2.61
N THR A 116 -5.56 1.64 1.99
CA THR A 116 -4.32 0.84 1.96
C THR A 116 -3.83 0.53 3.37
N ALA A 117 -3.79 1.53 4.24
CA ALA A 117 -3.45 1.35 5.64
C ALA A 117 -4.46 0.43 6.35
N TYR A 118 -5.76 0.58 6.10
CA TYR A 118 -6.79 -0.32 6.63
C TYR A 118 -6.57 -1.77 6.19
N LEU A 119 -6.34 -2.03 4.90
CA LEU A 119 -6.08 -3.37 4.37
C LEU A 119 -4.82 -3.98 4.98
N ILE A 120 -3.75 -3.19 5.09
CA ILE A 120 -2.54 -3.61 5.81
C ILE A 120 -2.86 -3.87 7.26
N LEU A 121 -3.83 -3.17 7.85
CA LEU A 121 -4.16 -3.26 9.26
C LEU A 121 -5.11 -4.39 9.63
N ASP A 122 -5.89 -4.86 8.66
CA ASP A 122 -6.94 -5.86 8.81
C ASP A 122 -6.38 -7.28 9.00
N THR A 123 -7.00 -8.04 9.91
CA THR A 123 -6.54 -9.39 10.28
C THR A 123 -6.96 -10.43 9.26
N GLU A 124 -8.16 -10.30 8.69
CA GLU A 124 -8.68 -11.26 7.72
C GLU A 124 -7.90 -11.15 6.40
N MET A 125 -7.74 -9.93 5.88
CA MET A 125 -6.93 -9.65 4.68
C MET A 125 -5.51 -10.19 4.83
N PHE A 126 -4.89 -9.93 5.98
CA PHE A 126 -3.55 -10.41 6.29
C PHE A 126 -3.44 -11.94 6.24
N ASN A 127 -4.40 -12.64 6.86
CA ASN A 127 -4.43 -14.09 6.92
C ASN A 127 -4.63 -14.73 5.54
N GLU A 128 -5.57 -14.21 4.75
CA GLU A 128 -5.82 -14.72 3.39
C GLU A 128 -4.60 -14.52 2.49
N ARG A 129 -3.98 -13.34 2.55
CA ARG A 129 -2.74 -13.06 1.83
C ARG A 129 -1.62 -14.00 2.27
N ARG A 130 -1.45 -14.22 3.57
CA ARG A 130 -0.42 -15.11 4.11
C ARG A 130 -0.66 -16.55 3.66
N GLN A 131 -1.90 -17.02 3.68
CA GLN A 131 -2.27 -18.35 3.18
C GLN A 131 -1.95 -18.51 1.70
N LEU A 132 -2.26 -17.48 0.89
CA LEU A 132 -1.92 -17.44 -0.53
C LEU A 132 -0.40 -17.53 -0.74
N LEU A 133 0.36 -16.73 0.01
CA LEU A 133 1.82 -16.77 -0.01
C LEU A 133 2.34 -18.15 0.41
N GLY A 134 1.98 -18.66 1.59
CA GLY A 134 2.47 -19.95 2.07
C GLY A 134 2.16 -21.12 1.14
N SER A 135 1.03 -21.08 0.43
CA SER A 135 0.64 -22.15 -0.50
C SER A 135 1.35 -22.05 -1.87
N HIS A 136 1.82 -20.86 -2.26
CA HIS A 136 2.25 -20.58 -3.63
C HIS A 136 3.48 -19.66 -3.76
N GLU A 137 4.25 -19.47 -2.68
CA GLU A 137 5.35 -18.50 -2.58
C GLU A 137 6.35 -18.67 -3.71
N SER A 138 6.81 -19.91 -3.95
CA SER A 138 7.79 -20.24 -5.00
C SER A 138 7.35 -19.85 -6.41
N SER A 139 6.03 -19.74 -6.64
CA SER A 139 5.42 -19.49 -7.95
C SER A 139 5.04 -18.02 -8.14
N ILE A 140 4.42 -17.37 -7.14
CA ILE A 140 3.93 -15.99 -7.27
C ILE A 140 4.93 -14.97 -6.71
N ALA A 141 5.80 -15.32 -5.75
CA ALA A 141 6.70 -14.34 -5.13
C ALA A 141 7.65 -13.69 -6.13
N LYS A 142 7.97 -14.39 -7.22
CA LYS A 142 8.80 -13.89 -8.32
C LYS A 142 8.08 -12.86 -9.20
N LEU A 143 6.75 -12.83 -9.20
CA LEU A 143 5.92 -11.98 -10.06
C LEU A 143 5.79 -10.56 -9.50
N CYS A 144 6.88 -9.87 -9.14
CA CYS A 144 6.80 -8.50 -8.63
C CYS A 144 7.21 -7.47 -9.70
N PRO A 145 6.44 -6.41 -10.01
CA PRO A 145 5.10 -6.11 -9.46
C PRO A 145 4.07 -7.17 -9.86
N LEU A 146 3.11 -7.37 -8.95
CA LEU A 146 2.06 -8.38 -9.12
C LEU A 146 1.09 -7.98 -10.21
N PRO A 147 0.50 -8.96 -10.93
CA PRO A 147 -0.49 -8.68 -11.96
C PRO A 147 -1.61 -7.76 -11.44
N SER A 148 -1.99 -6.80 -12.29
CA SER A 148 -3.10 -5.90 -12.02
C SER A 148 -4.39 -6.53 -12.52
N LEU A 149 -5.48 -6.37 -11.75
CA LEU A 149 -6.82 -6.72 -12.19
C LEU A 149 -7.27 -5.92 -13.43
N VAL A 150 -6.71 -4.73 -13.64
CA VAL A 150 -7.17 -3.71 -14.60
C VAL A 150 -6.44 -3.82 -15.94
N SER A 151 -5.73 -4.91 -16.22
CA SER A 151 -4.99 -5.08 -17.48
C SER A 151 -5.96 -5.35 -18.66
N SER A 152 -6.67 -4.32 -19.10
CA SER A 152 -7.68 -4.35 -20.17
C SER A 152 -7.11 -4.56 -21.58
N ASP A 153 -5.79 -4.39 -21.75
CA ASP A 153 -5.13 -4.49 -23.07
C ASP A 153 -4.80 -5.93 -23.48
N ASP A 154 -5.11 -6.93 -22.65
CA ASP A 154 -4.83 -8.34 -22.95
C ASP A 154 -5.85 -8.99 -23.90
N ARG A 155 -6.77 -8.23 -24.49
CA ARG A 155 -7.68 -8.75 -25.53
C ARG A 155 -6.94 -9.26 -26.77
N ASP A 156 -5.74 -8.76 -27.03
CA ASP A 156 -4.89 -9.22 -28.14
C ASP A 156 -3.73 -10.15 -27.70
N SER A 157 -3.42 -10.20 -26.41
CA SER A 157 -2.36 -11.06 -25.91
C SER A 157 -2.91 -12.45 -25.58
N LYS A 158 -2.80 -13.38 -26.54
CA LYS A 158 -2.83 -14.83 -26.25
C LYS A 158 -1.60 -15.28 -25.44
N LEU A 159 -1.23 -14.52 -24.40
CA LEU A 159 -0.17 -14.90 -23.50
C LEU A 159 -0.64 -16.14 -22.75
N GLN A 160 -0.13 -17.29 -23.18
CA GLN A 160 -0.36 -18.56 -22.49
C GLN A 160 0.26 -18.45 -21.11
N ILE A 161 -0.55 -18.11 -20.11
CA ILE A 161 -0.17 -18.17 -18.71
C ILE A 161 0.23 -19.63 -18.43
N PRO A 162 1.48 -19.89 -17.99
CA PRO A 162 1.92 -21.24 -17.66
C PRO A 162 0.93 -21.92 -16.72
N GLN A 163 0.56 -23.18 -16.99
CA GLN A 163 -0.44 -23.91 -16.19
C GLN A 163 -0.15 -23.86 -14.69
N ARG A 164 1.13 -23.92 -14.30
CA ARG A 164 1.57 -23.80 -12.90
C ARG A 164 1.18 -22.49 -12.21
N LEU A 165 0.99 -21.41 -12.98
CA LEU A 165 0.61 -20.09 -12.47
C LEU A 165 -0.89 -19.83 -12.51
N GLN A 166 -1.68 -20.61 -13.26
CA GLN A 166 -3.11 -20.36 -13.43
C GLN A 166 -3.89 -20.41 -12.11
N LYS A 167 -3.70 -21.47 -11.31
CA LYS A 167 -4.35 -21.60 -10.00
C LYS A 167 -3.90 -20.49 -9.02
N PRO A 168 -2.59 -20.26 -8.81
CA PRO A 168 -2.10 -19.16 -7.98
C PRO A 168 -2.65 -17.78 -8.38
N LEU A 169 -2.69 -17.48 -9.68
CA LEU A 169 -3.21 -16.21 -10.20
C LEU A 169 -4.72 -16.09 -10.02
N LYS A 170 -5.48 -17.17 -10.22
CA LYS A 170 -6.93 -17.18 -9.95
C LYS A 170 -7.22 -16.86 -8.48
N LEU A 171 -6.44 -17.41 -7.55
CA LEU A 171 -6.57 -17.11 -6.12
C LEU A 171 -6.16 -15.66 -5.80
N LEU A 172 -5.08 -15.17 -6.41
CA LEU A 172 -4.67 -13.77 -6.28
C LEU A 172 -5.76 -12.81 -6.78
N HIS A 173 -6.35 -13.08 -7.94
CA HIS A 173 -7.44 -12.26 -8.49
C HIS A 173 -8.68 -12.33 -7.59
N GLY A 174 -9.03 -13.51 -7.06
CA GLY A 174 -10.12 -13.65 -6.11
C GLY A 174 -9.90 -12.80 -4.84
N LEU A 175 -8.67 -12.82 -4.29
CA LEU A 175 -8.29 -11.96 -3.18
C LEU A 175 -8.38 -10.47 -3.56
N GLN A 176 -7.86 -10.09 -4.73
CA GLN A 176 -7.87 -8.73 -5.19
C GLN A 176 -9.30 -8.20 -5.35
N ARG A 177 -10.20 -8.98 -5.95
CA ARG A 177 -11.60 -8.61 -6.12
C ARG A 177 -12.29 -8.48 -4.78
N LYS A 178 -12.23 -9.53 -3.93
CA LYS A 178 -12.85 -9.51 -2.58
C LYS A 178 -12.49 -8.23 -1.81
N TRP A 179 -11.24 -7.78 -1.88
CA TRP A 179 -10.75 -6.63 -1.10
C TRP A 179 -10.69 -5.30 -1.88
N GLY A 180 -11.21 -5.24 -3.11
CA GLY A 180 -11.17 -4.03 -3.94
C GLY A 180 -9.74 -3.53 -4.22
N ILE A 181 -8.81 -4.44 -4.47
CA ILE A 181 -7.38 -4.18 -4.71
C ILE A 181 -7.11 -4.24 -6.21
N GLU A 182 -6.57 -3.17 -6.78
CA GLU A 182 -6.12 -3.14 -8.18
C GLU A 182 -4.96 -4.10 -8.40
N ARG A 183 -3.94 -3.95 -7.56
CA ARG A 183 -2.70 -4.72 -7.61
C ARG A 183 -1.97 -4.68 -6.27
N PHE A 184 -0.92 -5.46 -6.18
CA PHE A 184 0.03 -5.40 -5.07
C PHE A 184 1.34 -4.79 -5.58
N ALA A 185 1.67 -3.58 -5.11
CA ALA A 185 2.93 -2.91 -5.48
C ALA A 185 4.13 -3.70 -4.93
N THR A 186 3.93 -4.28 -3.76
CA THR A 186 4.65 -5.42 -3.19
C THR A 186 3.60 -6.30 -2.53
N TRP A 187 3.97 -7.51 -2.12
CA TRP A 187 3.07 -8.36 -1.34
C TRP A 187 2.49 -7.66 -0.10
N GLU A 188 3.20 -6.68 0.43
CA GLU A 188 2.84 -6.03 1.67
C GLU A 188 2.08 -4.73 1.49
N LEU A 189 2.08 -4.21 0.26
CA LEU A 189 1.56 -2.91 -0.08
C LEU A 189 0.47 -3.05 -1.17
N PRO A 190 -0.78 -3.33 -0.76
CA PRO A 190 -1.90 -3.35 -1.68
C PRO A 190 -2.12 -1.95 -2.26
N THR A 191 -2.57 -1.89 -3.51
CA THR A 191 -2.99 -0.67 -4.19
C THR A 191 -4.49 -0.80 -4.44
N PRO A 192 -5.35 -0.04 -3.75
CA PRO A 192 -6.80 -0.07 -3.96
C PRO A 192 -7.18 0.23 -5.40
N LEU A 193 -8.28 -0.35 -5.88
CA LEU A 193 -8.91 0.05 -7.13
C LEU A 193 -9.23 1.54 -7.13
N ASP A 194 -8.99 2.19 -8.28
CA ASP A 194 -9.44 3.55 -8.51
C ASP A 194 -10.95 3.60 -8.70
N ALA A 195 -11.58 4.64 -8.16
CA ALA A 195 -12.98 4.91 -8.41
C ALA A 195 -13.16 5.31 -9.89
N ALA A 196 -13.91 4.52 -10.64
CA ALA A 196 -14.32 4.85 -12.00
C ALA A 196 -15.80 5.24 -12.00
N VAL A 197 -16.10 6.51 -12.28
CA VAL A 197 -17.47 7.00 -12.48
C VAL A 197 -17.65 7.30 -13.96
N GLY A 198 -18.42 6.48 -14.68
CA GLY A 198 -18.86 6.78 -16.06
C GLY A 198 -17.88 6.46 -17.20
N GLY A 199 -16.72 5.85 -16.94
CA GLY A 199 -15.83 5.34 -17.99
C GLY A 199 -16.15 3.89 -18.39
N GLN A 200 -15.64 3.42 -19.54
CA GLN A 200 -15.42 1.99 -19.73
C GLN A 200 -14.50 1.54 -18.59
N ALA A 201 -15.07 0.90 -17.58
CA ALA A 201 -14.27 0.28 -16.56
C ALA A 201 -13.28 -0.65 -17.26
N ALA A 202 -11.99 -0.51 -16.96
CA ALA A 202 -10.97 -1.39 -17.51
C ALA A 202 -11.11 -2.85 -17.02
N MET A 203 -12.09 -3.12 -16.14
CA MET A 203 -12.51 -4.44 -15.71
C MET A 203 -13.81 -4.89 -16.40
N PRO A 204 -13.94 -6.18 -16.74
CA PRO A 204 -15.22 -6.77 -17.13
C PRO A 204 -16.30 -6.54 -16.06
N SER A 205 -17.56 -6.41 -16.47
CA SER A 205 -18.69 -6.17 -15.55
C SER A 205 -18.85 -7.23 -14.46
N ALA A 206 -18.55 -8.50 -14.78
CA ALA A 206 -18.57 -9.59 -13.81
C ALA A 206 -17.55 -9.37 -12.67
N ASP A 207 -16.36 -8.88 -12.99
CA ASP A 207 -15.29 -8.66 -12.01
C ASP A 207 -15.52 -7.41 -11.15
N LEU A 208 -16.21 -6.41 -11.71
CA LEU A 208 -16.63 -5.22 -10.98
C LEU A 208 -17.63 -5.54 -9.87
N ASN A 209 -18.58 -6.43 -10.14
CA ASN A 209 -19.58 -6.84 -9.14
C ASN A 209 -18.93 -7.53 -7.94
N GLU A 210 -17.79 -8.21 -8.12
CA GLU A 210 -17.05 -8.83 -7.02
C GLU A 210 -16.14 -7.83 -6.27
N SER A 211 -15.80 -6.69 -6.89
CA SER A 211 -14.79 -5.75 -6.38
C SER A 211 -15.32 -4.42 -5.87
N GLY A 212 -16.61 -4.15 -6.09
CA GLY A 212 -17.24 -2.90 -5.74
C GLY A 212 -18.72 -2.88 -6.05
N LEU A 213 -19.31 -1.69 -5.97
CA LEU A 213 -20.73 -1.48 -6.22
C LEU A 213 -20.96 -1.06 -7.67
N HIS A 214 -21.64 -1.91 -8.45
CA HIS A 214 -22.19 -1.51 -9.75
C HIS A 214 -23.67 -1.12 -9.58
N VAL A 215 -23.99 0.15 -9.84
CA VAL A 215 -25.37 0.64 -9.71
C VAL A 215 -25.99 0.84 -11.08
N PHE A 216 -27.04 0.08 -11.37
CA PHE A 216 -27.97 0.41 -12.44
C PHE A 216 -29.05 1.35 -11.90
N LEU A 217 -29.15 2.56 -12.47
CA LEU A 217 -30.16 3.55 -12.11
C LEU A 217 -31.07 3.83 -13.33
N PRO A 218 -32.36 3.43 -13.28
CA PRO A 218 -33.32 3.83 -14.31
C PRO A 218 -33.41 5.35 -14.46
N TRP A 219 -33.65 5.86 -15.68
CA TRP A 219 -33.74 7.30 -15.93
C TRP A 219 -34.73 8.03 -15.01
N ALA A 220 -35.85 7.39 -14.68
CA ALA A 220 -36.84 7.94 -13.76
C ALA A 220 -36.28 8.17 -12.33
N THR A 221 -35.32 7.35 -11.89
CA THR A 221 -34.67 7.52 -10.58
C THR A 221 -33.60 8.61 -10.59
N LEU A 222 -33.04 8.94 -11.76
CA LEU A 222 -32.10 10.07 -11.90
C LEU A 222 -32.79 11.42 -11.83
N ALA A 223 -34.11 11.47 -12.09
CA ALA A 223 -34.92 12.66 -11.84
C ALA A 223 -35.09 12.94 -10.34
N ASP A 224 -34.94 11.93 -9.47
CA ASP A 224 -34.96 12.09 -8.02
C ASP A 224 -33.56 12.44 -7.50
N SER A 225 -33.32 13.72 -7.25
CA SER A 225 -32.05 14.21 -6.70
C SER A 225 -31.79 13.81 -5.25
N ARG A 226 -32.70 13.07 -4.60
CA ARG A 226 -32.56 12.65 -3.19
C ARG A 226 -31.88 11.30 -3.00
N LEU A 227 -31.74 10.50 -4.07
CA LEU A 227 -31.11 9.19 -3.98
C LEU A 227 -29.61 9.34 -3.69
N THR A 228 -29.18 9.02 -2.47
CA THR A 228 -27.76 9.11 -2.12
C THR A 228 -27.02 7.81 -2.42
N VAL A 229 -25.71 7.91 -2.65
CA VAL A 229 -24.82 6.72 -2.75
C VAL A 229 -24.93 5.84 -1.50
N ARG A 230 -25.18 6.44 -0.33
CA ARG A 230 -25.38 5.71 0.93
C ARG A 230 -26.66 4.86 0.90
N ASP A 231 -27.75 5.38 0.31
CA ASP A 231 -29.00 4.62 0.19
C ASP A 231 -28.83 3.41 -0.73
N LEU A 232 -28.06 3.58 -1.81
CA LEU A 232 -27.69 2.50 -2.73
C LEU A 232 -26.83 1.45 -2.06
N LEU A 233 -25.80 1.88 -1.32
CA LEU A 233 -24.96 0.99 -0.53
C LEU A 233 -25.80 0.21 0.48
N ASN A 234 -26.69 0.85 1.23
CA ASN A 234 -27.54 0.19 2.22
C ASN A 234 -28.46 -0.89 1.60
N ARG A 235 -28.86 -0.73 0.34
CA ARG A 235 -29.64 -1.74 -0.39
C ARG A 235 -28.78 -2.93 -0.80
N VAL A 236 -27.60 -2.70 -1.36
CA VAL A 236 -26.68 -3.78 -1.78
C VAL A 236 -26.07 -4.51 -0.60
N HIS A 237 -25.86 -3.84 0.53
CA HIS A 237 -25.43 -4.48 1.78
C HIS A 237 -26.37 -5.59 2.26
N ARG A 238 -27.64 -5.58 1.84
CA ARG A 238 -28.60 -6.63 2.21
C ARG A 238 -28.46 -7.88 1.34
N SER A 239 -27.87 -7.76 0.16
CA SER A 239 -27.75 -8.85 -0.81
C SER A 239 -26.35 -9.47 -0.88
N GLU A 240 -25.30 -8.75 -0.46
CA GLU A 240 -23.92 -9.20 -0.62
C GLU A 240 -23.19 -9.45 0.71
N ASN A 241 -22.32 -10.46 0.73
CA ASN A 241 -21.45 -10.78 1.87
C ASN A 241 -20.20 -9.89 1.88
N ILE A 242 -20.37 -8.65 2.34
CA ILE A 242 -19.28 -7.65 2.49
C ILE A 242 -18.88 -7.43 3.96
N GLU A 243 -19.08 -8.44 4.82
CA GLU A 243 -18.79 -8.37 6.26
C GLU A 243 -17.36 -7.87 6.55
N HIS A 244 -16.39 -8.27 5.73
CA HIS A 244 -14.98 -7.92 5.86
C HIS A 244 -14.67 -6.43 5.59
N VAL A 245 -15.52 -5.71 4.85
CA VAL A 245 -15.37 -4.27 4.57
C VAL A 245 -16.31 -3.40 5.42
N LYS A 246 -17.29 -3.99 6.12
CA LYS A 246 -18.20 -3.23 6.99
C LYS A 246 -17.48 -2.36 8.02
N PRO A 247 -16.37 -2.77 8.67
CA PRO A 247 -15.66 -1.89 9.60
C PRO A 247 -15.18 -0.60 8.91
N TRP A 248 -14.67 -0.71 7.68
CA TRP A 248 -14.29 0.43 6.87
C TRP A 248 -15.49 1.34 6.53
N LEU A 249 -16.57 0.76 6.02
CA LEU A 249 -17.75 1.50 5.56
C LEU A 249 -18.55 2.17 6.69
N ARG A 250 -18.55 1.59 7.89
CA ARG A 250 -19.13 2.19 9.10
C ARG A 250 -18.31 3.35 9.67
N GLY A 251 -17.18 3.68 9.04
CA GLY A 251 -16.37 4.82 9.43
C GLY A 251 -15.18 4.47 10.32
N ALA A 252 -14.46 3.37 10.04
CA ALA A 252 -13.10 3.20 10.59
C ALA A 252 -12.24 4.49 10.50
N PRO A 253 -12.31 5.29 9.41
CA PRO A 253 -11.64 6.59 9.36
C PRO A 253 -12.39 7.76 10.01
N ALA A 254 -13.64 7.61 10.47
CA ALA A 254 -14.39 8.70 11.12
C ALA A 254 -13.84 9.03 12.52
N THR A 255 -13.24 8.06 13.21
CA THR A 255 -12.65 8.27 14.55
C THR A 255 -11.23 8.84 14.50
N SER A 256 -10.48 8.57 13.42
CA SER A 256 -9.05 8.89 13.31
C SER A 256 -8.73 9.86 12.16
N GLY A 257 -9.59 10.01 11.16
CA GLY A 257 -9.35 10.76 9.93
C GLY A 257 -8.49 10.01 8.90
N TYR A 258 -8.70 10.28 7.60
CA TYR A 258 -7.91 9.68 6.52
C TYR A 258 -6.42 9.99 6.61
N LEU A 259 -6.07 11.18 7.09
CA LEU A 259 -4.68 11.62 7.23
C LEU A 259 -3.91 10.75 8.22
N THR A 260 -4.53 10.41 9.35
CA THR A 260 -3.95 9.54 10.39
C THR A 260 -3.64 8.15 9.85
N PHE A 261 -4.55 7.56 9.07
CA PHE A 261 -4.27 6.30 8.39
C PHE A 261 -3.13 6.44 7.35
N GLY A 262 -3.08 7.56 6.62
CA GLY A 262 -1.93 7.88 5.75
C GLY A 262 -0.60 7.91 6.53
N TRP A 263 -0.59 8.49 7.74
CA TRP A 263 0.60 8.46 8.62
C TRP A 263 0.92 7.07 9.14
N GLN A 264 -0.07 6.24 9.44
CA GLN A 264 0.15 4.84 9.78
C GLN A 264 0.78 4.07 8.61
N LEU A 265 0.38 4.35 7.37
CA LEU A 265 1.00 3.78 6.18
C LEU A 265 2.48 4.18 6.06
N VAL A 266 2.79 5.47 6.26
CA VAL A 266 4.16 5.99 6.26
C VAL A 266 5.02 5.29 7.32
N LEU A 267 4.50 5.15 8.54
CA LEU A 267 5.18 4.44 9.62
C LEU A 267 5.35 2.95 9.31
N PHE A 268 4.32 2.30 8.78
CA PHE A 268 4.41 0.90 8.39
C PHE A 268 5.51 0.70 7.36
N VAL A 269 5.53 1.47 6.27
CA VAL A 269 6.50 1.27 5.20
C VAL A 269 7.92 1.69 5.65
N TYR A 270 8.13 2.91 6.13
CA TYR A 270 9.50 3.37 6.41
C TYR A 270 10.04 2.91 7.75
N ARG A 271 9.21 2.85 8.79
CA ARG A 271 9.70 2.39 10.08
C ARG A 271 9.75 0.87 10.14
N ILE A 272 8.66 0.19 9.80
CA ILE A 272 8.58 -1.26 9.98
C ILE A 272 9.24 -1.98 8.81
N ARG A 273 8.86 -1.68 7.57
CA ARG A 273 9.34 -2.43 6.40
C ARG A 273 10.70 -2.00 5.89
N ALA A 274 11.10 -0.75 6.09
CA ALA A 274 12.45 -0.29 5.73
C ALA A 274 13.41 -0.44 6.92
N LEU A 275 13.24 0.39 7.97
CA LEU A 275 14.19 0.44 9.07
C LEU A 275 14.16 -0.82 9.95
N ASN A 276 12.99 -1.31 10.42
CA ASN A 276 12.92 -2.49 11.28
C ASN A 276 13.41 -3.75 10.59
N ALA A 277 13.05 -3.95 9.33
CA ALA A 277 13.50 -5.11 8.56
C ALA A 277 15.03 -5.17 8.42
N ARG A 278 15.71 -4.04 8.14
CA ARG A 278 17.17 -4.01 7.92
C ARG A 278 18.01 -3.85 9.18
N TYR A 279 17.52 -3.08 10.16
CA TYR A 279 18.30 -2.64 11.31
C TYR A 279 17.64 -2.98 12.65
N GLY A 280 16.77 -4.01 12.67
CA GLY A 280 15.93 -4.38 13.82
C GLY A 280 16.71 -4.48 15.12
N ASP A 281 17.85 -5.17 15.06
CA ASP A 281 18.68 -5.51 16.22
C ASP A 281 19.36 -4.30 16.85
N ARG A 282 19.51 -3.19 16.10
CA ARG A 282 20.20 -1.97 16.53
C ARG A 282 19.25 -0.88 17.05
N LYS A 283 17.98 -1.21 17.29
CA LYS A 283 16.95 -0.22 17.68
C LYS A 283 16.88 0.07 19.17
N TYR A 284 17.49 -0.76 20.00
CA TYR A 284 17.50 -0.56 21.44
C TYR A 284 18.18 0.79 21.75
N GLY A 285 17.45 1.70 22.41
CA GLY A 285 17.89 3.08 22.70
C GLY A 285 17.47 4.13 21.66
N SER A 286 17.27 3.77 20.39
CA SER A 286 16.98 4.73 19.31
C SER A 286 15.50 4.96 19.03
N VAL A 287 14.60 4.26 19.72
CA VAL A 287 13.14 4.36 19.49
C VAL A 287 12.62 5.79 19.67
N GLY A 288 13.04 6.48 20.73
CA GLY A 288 12.64 7.86 21.00
C GLY A 288 13.21 8.85 19.98
N LEU A 289 14.45 8.63 19.54
CA LEU A 289 15.12 9.45 18.52
C LEU A 289 14.44 9.29 17.15
N LEU A 290 14.04 8.06 16.81
CA LEU A 290 13.23 7.78 15.63
C LEU A 290 11.84 8.44 15.73
N ASP A 291 11.16 8.34 16.88
CA ASP A 291 9.87 9.02 17.09
C ASP A 291 9.99 10.53 16.84
N ARG A 292 11.10 11.17 17.28
CA ARG A 292 11.38 12.59 17.00
C ARG A 292 11.65 12.87 15.52
N ALA A 293 12.48 12.06 14.85
CA ALA A 293 12.78 12.22 13.43
C ALA A 293 11.50 12.13 12.57
N PHE A 294 10.65 11.13 12.83
CA PHE A 294 9.37 11.00 12.15
C PHE A 294 8.40 12.14 12.50
N THR A 295 8.38 12.61 13.75
CA THR A 295 7.55 13.77 14.13
C THR A 295 7.95 15.00 13.33
N GLN A 296 9.24 15.32 13.28
CA GLN A 296 9.75 16.47 12.52
C GLN A 296 9.47 16.33 11.01
N TYR A 297 9.65 15.13 10.46
CA TYR A 297 9.37 14.85 9.05
C TYR A 297 7.90 15.01 8.67
N LEU A 298 6.99 14.49 9.50
CA LEU A 298 5.55 14.56 9.25
C LEU A 298 5.01 15.97 9.47
N SER A 299 5.46 16.67 10.52
CA SER A 299 5.05 18.05 10.81
C SER A 299 5.48 19.02 9.71
N GLY A 300 6.67 18.81 9.13
CA GLY A 300 7.16 19.65 8.01
C GLY A 300 6.41 19.46 6.70
N ARG A 301 5.46 18.53 6.61
CA ARG A 301 4.69 18.20 5.39
C ARG A 301 3.20 18.48 5.48
N SER A 302 2.72 18.95 6.62
CA SER A 302 1.30 19.22 6.84
C SER A 302 1.14 20.62 7.42
N ASN A 303 0.43 21.49 6.71
CA ASN A 303 -0.02 22.77 7.26
C ASN A 303 -1.14 22.58 8.28
N ASP A 304 -1.88 21.48 8.17
CA ASP A 304 -2.77 21.01 9.23
C ASP A 304 -1.84 20.59 10.36
N SER A 305 -1.78 21.39 11.43
CA SER A 305 -1.14 21.02 12.69
C SER A 305 -1.51 19.57 12.94
N ILE A 306 -0.52 18.67 12.97
CA ILE A 306 -0.75 17.26 13.25
C ILE A 306 -1.62 17.21 14.49
N GLY A 307 -2.90 16.97 14.25
CA GLY A 307 -3.93 17.21 15.23
C GLY A 307 -3.81 16.11 16.26
N LEU A 308 -3.36 16.50 17.45
CA LEU A 308 -3.50 15.77 18.72
C LEU A 308 -2.74 14.44 18.88
N GLU A 309 -2.44 13.69 17.82
CA GLU A 309 -1.82 12.36 17.96
C GLU A 309 -0.31 12.38 17.70
N SER A 310 0.47 12.11 18.74
CA SER A 310 1.93 11.97 18.64
C SER A 310 2.32 10.78 17.76
N VAL A 311 3.45 10.86 17.06
CA VAL A 311 4.03 9.71 16.32
C VAL A 311 4.20 8.48 17.21
N ARG A 312 4.45 8.70 18.50
CA ARG A 312 4.48 7.64 19.52
C ARG A 312 3.14 6.90 19.61
N GLN A 313 2.01 7.62 19.70
CA GLN A 313 0.68 7.01 19.77
C GLN A 313 0.32 6.28 18.47
N LEU A 314 0.58 6.90 17.31
CA LEU A 314 0.41 6.26 16.00
C LEU A 314 1.17 4.94 15.90
N ARG A 315 2.44 4.94 16.33
CA ARG A 315 3.27 3.73 16.40
C ARG A 315 2.69 2.69 17.34
N LEU A 316 2.32 3.07 18.56
CA LEU A 316 1.77 2.13 19.53
C LEU A 316 0.49 1.47 19.01
N ARG A 317 -0.39 2.24 18.37
CA ARG A 317 -1.59 1.72 17.72
C ARG A 317 -1.23 0.75 16.59
N LEU A 318 -0.32 1.14 15.70
CA LEU A 318 0.16 0.28 14.60
C LEU A 318 0.76 -1.03 15.14
N THR A 319 1.63 -0.97 16.15
CA THR A 319 2.24 -2.14 16.78
C THR A 319 1.19 -3.03 17.44
N LYS A 320 0.22 -2.45 18.17
CA LYS A 320 -0.87 -3.22 18.78
C LYS A 320 -1.70 -3.94 17.72
N SER A 321 -2.08 -3.25 16.64
CA SER A 321 -2.82 -3.85 15.54
C SER A 321 -2.05 -4.98 14.86
N LEU A 322 -0.73 -4.82 14.66
CA LEU A 322 0.12 -5.88 14.08
C LEU A 322 0.27 -7.08 15.04
N ALA A 323 0.46 -6.83 16.33
CA ALA A 323 0.59 -7.88 17.35
C ALA A 323 -0.68 -8.70 17.52
N ASN A 324 -1.86 -8.06 17.46
CA ASN A 324 -3.15 -8.76 17.53
C ASN A 324 -3.31 -9.78 16.40
N ARG A 325 -2.70 -9.56 15.23
CA ARG A 325 -2.71 -10.55 14.13
C ARG A 325 -1.87 -11.76 14.46
N SER A 326 -0.64 -11.56 14.89
CA SER A 326 0.26 -12.65 15.30
C SER A 326 -0.30 -13.42 16.50
N GLY A 327 -1.05 -12.78 17.40
CA GLY A 327 -1.68 -13.43 18.54
C GLY A 327 -2.86 -14.34 18.17
N SER A 328 -3.66 -13.94 17.18
CA SER A 328 -4.77 -14.77 16.67
C SER A 328 -4.30 -16.09 16.06
N GLU A 329 -3.05 -16.14 15.58
CA GLU A 329 -2.42 -17.33 15.01
C GLU A 329 -2.09 -18.38 16.06
N LYS A 330 -1.48 -17.96 17.18
CA LYS A 330 -1.08 -18.89 18.25
C LYS A 330 -2.28 -19.62 18.88
N ARG A 331 -3.46 -19.00 18.89
CA ARG A 331 -4.69 -19.62 19.39
C ARG A 331 -5.24 -20.66 18.41
N LYS A 332 -5.33 -20.33 17.11
CA LYS A 332 -5.79 -21.27 16.07
C LYS A 332 -4.91 -22.50 15.86
N GLN A 333 -3.65 -22.46 16.29
CA GLN A 333 -2.73 -23.62 16.23
C GLN A 333 -2.77 -24.48 17.49
N ALA A 334 -3.37 -23.99 18.57
CA ALA A 334 -3.47 -24.70 19.85
C ALA A 334 -4.82 -25.43 20.02
N ASP A 335 -5.82 -25.08 19.21
CA ASP A 335 -7.14 -25.70 19.14
C ASP A 335 -7.20 -26.76 18.02
#